data_AF-A0A0P9P9F8-F1
#
_entry.id   AF-A0A0P9P9F8-F1
#
_cell.length_a   1.000
_cell.length_b   1.000
_cell.length_c   1.000
_cell.angle_alpha   90.00
_cell.angle_beta   90.00
_cell.angle_gamma   90.00
#
_symmetry.space_group_name_H-M   'P 1'
#
loop_
_entity.id
_entity.type
_entity.pdbx_description
1 polymer ?
#
loop_
_entity_poly.entity_id
_entity_poly.type
_entity_poly.pdbx_seq_one_letter_code
_entity_poly.pdbx_strand_id
1 'polypeptide(L)'
;CHVAATQAIHRQSACRTYSHTGFRRGWPRLAQQAASGEDSFADFLEKLLAAETDARSERSRQALLKTAALPAVKTLEQYDFAFATGVPRAQLQELAALSFVGRAENIVF
;
A
#
# COMPACT_ATOMS: atom_id res chain seq x y z
N CYS A 1 -17.06 20.08 -24.94
CA CYS A 1 -16.98 20.54 -23.53
C CYS A 1 -18.08 19.99 -22.62
N HIS A 2 -19.34 19.83 -23.06
CA HIS A 2 -20.43 19.34 -22.20
C HIS A 2 -20.32 17.83 -21.82
N VAL A 3 -19.86 16.96 -22.73
CA VAL A 3 -19.75 15.50 -22.49
C VAL A 3 -18.70 15.13 -21.44
N ALA A 4 -17.61 15.91 -21.33
CA ALA A 4 -16.57 15.69 -20.31
C ALA A 4 -17.05 15.99 -18.89
N ALA A 5 -17.95 16.96 -18.73
CA ALA A 5 -18.51 17.36 -17.44
C ALA A 5 -19.51 16.32 -16.89
N THR A 6 -20.35 15.73 -17.75
CA THR A 6 -21.33 14.71 -17.34
C THR A 6 -20.67 13.39 -16.92
N GLN A 7 -19.56 12.99 -17.57
CA GLN A 7 -18.80 11.82 -17.13
C GLN A 7 -18.07 12.02 -15.79
N ALA A 8 -17.75 13.26 -15.41
CA ALA A 8 -17.11 13.57 -14.13
C ALA A 8 -18.08 13.45 -12.94
N ILE A 9 -19.36 13.80 -13.14
CA ILE A 9 -20.39 13.77 -12.08
C ILE A 9 -20.81 12.33 -11.77
N HIS A 10 -21.00 11.46 -12.77
CA HIS A 10 -21.33 10.05 -12.55
C HIS A 10 -20.16 9.24 -11.94
N ARG A 11 -18.92 9.75 -12.03
CA ARG A 11 -17.70 9.16 -11.45
C ARG A 11 -17.59 9.36 -9.95
N GLN A 12 -18.07 10.49 -9.43
CA GLN A 12 -17.95 10.83 -8.00
C GLN A 12 -18.98 10.09 -7.14
N SER A 13 -20.19 9.87 -7.65
CA SER A 13 -21.26 9.15 -6.95
C SER A 13 -20.95 7.66 -6.79
N ALA A 14 -20.41 6.99 -7.81
CA ALA A 14 -20.04 5.57 -7.72
C ALA A 14 -18.88 5.31 -6.73
N CYS A 15 -17.87 6.19 -6.68
CA CYS A 15 -16.74 6.09 -5.74
C CYS A 15 -17.10 6.39 -4.28
N ARG A 16 -18.31 6.87 -4.02
CA ARG A 16 -18.82 7.18 -2.68
C ARG A 16 -19.65 6.03 -2.12
N THR A 17 -20.30 5.26 -2.99
CA THR A 17 -21.06 4.05 -2.65
C THR A 17 -20.15 2.84 -2.44
N TYR A 18 -19.13 2.68 -3.29
CA TYR A 18 -18.11 1.64 -3.13
C TYR A 18 -16.81 2.35 -2.73
N SER A 19 -16.20 1.97 -1.61
CA SER A 19 -15.01 2.65 -1.04
C SER A 19 -13.73 2.46 -1.88
N HIS A 20 -13.80 2.60 -3.20
CA HIS A 20 -12.71 2.43 -4.13
C HIS A 20 -11.87 3.71 -4.21
N THR A 21 -11.12 3.94 -3.14
CA THR A 21 -10.27 5.13 -2.98
C THR A 21 -9.01 5.08 -3.82
N GLY A 22 -8.46 3.89 -4.10
CA GLY A 22 -7.27 3.72 -4.94
C GLY A 22 -7.61 3.96 -6.40
N PHE A 23 -8.75 3.41 -6.85
CA PHE A 23 -9.29 3.66 -8.19
C PHE A 23 -9.46 5.17 -8.47
N ARG A 24 -10.11 5.90 -7.56
CA ARG A 24 -10.37 7.34 -7.73
C ARG A 24 -9.09 8.17 -7.81
N ARG A 25 -8.06 7.81 -7.04
CA ARG A 25 -6.77 8.53 -7.00
C ARG A 25 -5.90 8.20 -8.21
N GLY A 26 -5.84 6.94 -8.63
CA GLY A 26 -5.00 6.48 -9.74
C GLY A 26 -5.59 6.75 -11.13
N TRP A 27 -6.92 6.79 -11.25
CA TRP A 27 -7.63 6.91 -12.52
C TRP A 27 -7.13 8.00 -13.47
N PRO A 28 -7.07 9.30 -13.10
CA PRO A 28 -6.77 10.36 -14.07
C PRO A 28 -5.36 10.22 -14.67
N ARG A 29 -4.38 9.84 -13.84
CA ARG A 29 -3.00 9.63 -14.28
C ARG A 29 -2.90 8.41 -15.19
N LEU A 30 -3.41 7.26 -14.74
CA LEU A 30 -3.30 6.00 -15.48
C LEU A 30 -4.09 6.06 -16.81
N ALA A 31 -5.24 6.73 -16.82
CA ALA A 31 -6.03 6.88 -18.05
C ALA A 31 -5.32 7.80 -19.07
N GLN A 32 -4.59 8.81 -18.59
CA GLN A 32 -3.79 9.66 -19.46
C GLN A 32 -2.60 8.91 -20.07
N GLN A 33 -1.95 8.02 -19.32
CA GLN A 33 -0.86 7.17 -19.82
C GLN A 33 -1.33 6.14 -20.85
N ALA A 34 -2.50 5.53 -20.62
CA ALA A 34 -3.11 4.66 -21.62
C ALA A 34 -3.50 5.43 -22.89
N ALA A 35 -3.97 6.68 -22.74
CA ALA A 35 -4.34 7.53 -23.87
C ALA A 35 -3.13 8.06 -24.67
N SER A 36 -1.95 8.21 -24.05
CA SER A 36 -0.71 8.56 -24.75
C SER A 36 -0.09 7.37 -25.49
N GLY A 37 -0.64 6.16 -25.34
CA GLY A 37 -0.14 4.93 -25.96
C GLY A 37 1.08 4.35 -25.24
N GLU A 38 1.39 4.82 -24.03
CA GLU A 38 2.50 4.28 -23.22
C GLU A 38 2.20 2.89 -22.65
N ASP A 39 0.91 2.58 -22.44
CA ASP A 39 0.44 1.33 -21.83
C ASP A 39 -0.69 0.73 -22.66
N SER A 40 -0.76 -0.60 -22.72
CA SER A 40 -1.96 -1.27 -23.24
C SER A 40 -3.14 -1.10 -22.27
N PHE A 41 -4.37 -1.33 -22.76
CA PHE A 41 -5.55 -1.31 -21.89
C PHE A 41 -5.49 -2.39 -20.78
N ALA A 42 -4.78 -3.49 -21.02
CA ALA A 42 -4.56 -4.53 -20.01
C ALA A 42 -3.64 -4.01 -18.89
N ASP A 43 -2.52 -3.38 -19.24
CA ASP A 43 -1.57 -2.80 -18.29
C ASP A 43 -2.23 -1.68 -17.47
N PHE A 44 -3.07 -0.87 -18.11
CA PHE A 44 -3.88 0.15 -17.43
C PHE A 44 -4.78 -0.46 -16.34
N LEU A 45 -5.53 -1.51 -16.67
CA LEU A 45 -6.43 -2.17 -15.72
C LEU A 45 -5.65 -2.83 -14.58
N GLU A 46 -4.52 -3.47 -14.88
CA GLU A 46 -3.67 -4.09 -13.87
C GLU A 46 -3.13 -3.05 -12.88
N LYS A 47 -2.56 -1.95 -13.38
CA LYS A 47 -2.05 -0.85 -12.53
C LYS A 47 -3.14 -0.23 -11.67
N LEU A 48 -4.36 -0.13 -12.21
CA LEU A 48 -5.50 0.42 -11.50
C LEU A 48 -6.00 -0.52 -10.39
N LEU A 49 -6.03 -1.82 -10.64
CA LEU A 49 -6.38 -2.85 -9.65
C LEU A 49 -5.32 -2.98 -8.56
N ALA A 50 -4.04 -2.88 -8.92
CA ALA A 50 -2.93 -2.84 -7.98
C ALA A 50 -3.07 -1.64 -7.03
N ALA A 51 -3.29 -0.44 -7.57
CA ALA A 51 -3.49 0.78 -6.77
C ALA A 51 -4.69 0.67 -5.80
N GLU A 52 -5.77 0.00 -6.21
CA GLU A 52 -6.91 -0.25 -5.33
C GLU A 52 -6.62 -1.30 -4.25
N THR A 53 -5.82 -2.32 -4.56
CA THR A 53 -5.38 -3.33 -3.60
C THR A 53 -4.48 -2.71 -2.53
N ASP A 54 -3.53 -1.87 -2.94
CA ASP A 54 -2.64 -1.12 -2.04
C ASP A 54 -3.43 -0.15 -1.15
N ALA A 55 -4.42 0.55 -1.71
CA ALA A 55 -5.27 1.43 -0.92
C ALA A 55 -6.16 0.67 0.09
N ARG A 56 -6.48 -0.60 -0.18
CA ARG A 56 -7.20 -1.47 0.76
C ARG A 56 -6.27 -2.00 1.85
N SER A 57 -5.10 -2.51 1.49
CA SER A 57 -4.12 -3.03 2.46
C SER A 57 -3.68 -1.94 3.43
N GLU A 58 -3.44 -0.72 2.94
CA GLU A 58 -3.06 0.42 3.78
C GLU A 58 -4.18 0.79 4.76
N ARG A 59 -5.44 0.83 4.32
CA ARG A 59 -6.57 1.09 5.22
C ARG A 59 -6.71 0.03 6.31
N SER A 60 -6.55 -1.24 5.95
CA SER A 60 -6.56 -2.35 6.92
C SER A 60 -5.43 -2.19 7.93
N ARG A 61 -4.22 -1.87 7.47
CA ARG A 61 -3.06 -1.62 8.34
C ARG A 61 -3.32 -0.46 9.30
N GLN A 62 -3.86 0.65 8.82
CA GLN A 62 -4.21 1.80 9.65
C GLN A 62 -5.30 1.48 10.67
N ALA A 63 -6.30 0.67 10.29
CA ALA A 63 -7.33 0.22 11.23
C ALA A 63 -6.74 -0.69 12.32
N LEU A 64 -5.91 -1.67 11.94
CA LEU A 64 -5.23 -2.55 12.88
C LEU A 64 -4.34 -1.78 13.84
N LEU A 65 -3.57 -0.79 13.36
CA LEU A 65 -2.73 0.05 14.21
C LEU A 65 -3.56 0.86 15.22
N LYS A 66 -4.73 1.37 14.82
CA LYS A 66 -5.64 2.07 15.74
C LYS A 66 -6.20 1.15 16.81
N THR A 67 -6.54 -0.09 16.44
CA THR A 67 -7.11 -1.08 17.39
C THR A 67 -6.05 -1.71 18.29
N ALA A 68 -4.79 -1.81 17.83
CA ALA A 68 -3.70 -2.41 18.60
C ALA A 68 -3.33 -1.63 19.88
N ALA A 69 -3.86 -0.41 20.07
CA ALA A 69 -3.65 0.43 21.26
C ALA A 69 -2.17 0.61 21.65
N LEU A 70 -1.27 0.56 20.66
CA LEU A 70 0.15 0.75 20.89
C LEU A 70 0.40 2.20 21.32
N PRO A 71 1.18 2.44 22.39
CA PRO A 71 1.38 3.80 22.94
C PRO A 71 2.11 4.73 21.98
N ALA A 72 2.89 4.19 21.05
CA ALA A 72 3.52 4.92 19.96
C ALA A 72 3.76 3.98 18.77
N VAL A 73 3.84 4.54 17.56
CA VAL A 73 4.31 3.81 16.38
C VAL A 73 5.81 3.57 16.55
N LYS A 74 6.19 2.33 16.84
CA LYS A 74 7.59 1.91 16.92
C LYS A 74 8.02 1.33 15.60
N THR A 75 9.03 1.93 14.97
CA THR A 75 9.68 1.38 13.78
C THR A 75 11.04 0.81 14.13
N LEU A 76 11.57 -0.11 13.33
CA LEU A 76 12.87 -0.74 13.60
C LEU A 76 14.01 0.29 13.54
N GLU A 77 13.87 1.35 12.75
CA GLU A 77 14.84 2.45 12.64
C GLU A 77 14.96 3.27 13.92
N GLN A 78 13.92 3.26 14.76
CA GLN A 78 13.91 3.95 16.05
C GLN A 78 14.53 3.10 17.18
N TYR A 79 14.99 1.88 16.88
CA TYR A 79 15.62 1.03 17.88
C TYR A 79 17.03 1.53 18.21
N ASP A 80 17.23 1.94 19.46
CA ASP A 80 18.52 2.36 19.97
C ASP A 80 19.37 1.15 20.40
N PHE A 81 20.26 0.71 19.52
CA PHE A 81 21.22 -0.37 19.78
C PHE A 81 22.30 -0.01 20.80
N ALA A 82 22.50 1.27 21.11
CA ALA A 82 23.43 1.69 22.17
C ALA A 82 22.80 1.55 23.56
N PHE A 83 21.48 1.77 23.67
CA PHE A 83 20.73 1.59 24.91
C PHE A 83 20.34 0.13 25.16
N ALA A 84 19.87 -0.59 24.13
CA ALA A 84 19.43 -1.97 24.24
C ALA A 84 20.51 -2.94 23.69
N THR A 85 21.43 -3.36 24.55
CA THR A 85 22.61 -4.18 24.18
C THR A 85 22.33 -5.68 24.00
N GLY A 86 21.07 -6.12 24.15
CA GLY A 86 20.71 -7.53 24.17
C GLY A 86 20.57 -8.21 22.80
N VAL A 87 20.59 -7.46 21.69
CA VAL A 87 20.37 -8.02 20.34
C VAL A 87 21.41 -7.51 19.35
N PRO A 88 22.17 -8.40 18.68
CA PRO A 88 23.09 -8.01 17.61
C PRO A 88 22.35 -7.34 16.44
N ARG A 89 22.82 -6.15 16.03
CA ARG A 89 22.22 -5.38 14.92
C ARG A 89 22.11 -6.18 13.63
N ALA A 90 23.14 -6.95 13.28
CA ALA A 90 23.16 -7.77 12.06
C ALA A 90 22.05 -8.83 12.05
N GLN A 91 21.80 -9.47 13.19
CA GLN A 91 20.74 -10.47 13.33
C GLN A 91 19.35 -9.81 13.20
N LEU A 92 19.14 -8.66 13.84
CA LEU A 92 17.88 -7.93 13.76
C LEU A 92 17.58 -7.46 12.33
N GLN A 93 18.61 -7.07 11.58
CA GLN A 93 18.48 -6.70 10.16
C GLN A 93 18.16 -7.90 9.25
N GLU A 94 18.75 -9.07 9.50
CA GLU A 94 18.43 -10.30 8.76
C GLU A 94 16.96 -10.71 8.98
N LEU A 95 16.50 -10.66 10.24
CA LEU A 95 15.10 -10.92 10.58
C LEU A 95 14.16 -9.86 9.95
N ALA A 96 14.56 -8.59 9.93
CA ALA A 96 13.77 -7.52 9.31
C ALA A 96 13.59 -7.70 7.79
N ALA A 97 14.56 -8.35 7.12
CA ALA A 97 14.47 -8.67 5.70
C ALA A 97 13.50 -9.82 5.39
N LEU A 98 13.05 -10.56 6.42
CA LEU A 98 12.15 -11.71 6.30
C LEU A 98 12.67 -12.82 5.37
N SER A 99 14.00 -12.92 5.18
CA SER A 99 14.66 -13.91 4.33
C SER A 99 14.34 -15.36 4.74
N PHE A 100 14.19 -15.61 6.03
CA PHE A 100 13.85 -16.92 6.59
C PHE A 100 12.46 -17.42 6.15
N VAL A 101 11.51 -16.52 5.85
CA VAL A 101 10.16 -16.88 5.40
C VAL A 101 10.22 -17.59 4.04
N GLY A 102 11.01 -17.06 3.10
CA GLY A 102 11.20 -17.67 1.79
C GLY A 102 11.98 -18.99 1.84
N ARG A 103 12.85 -19.17 2.84
CA ARG A 103 13.64 -20.39 3.06
C ARG A 103 12.90 -21.47 3.88
N ALA A 104 11.74 -21.15 4.46
CA ALA A 104 11.03 -22.00 5.42
C ALA A 104 11.92 -22.44 6.60
N GLU A 105 12.75 -21.53 7.10
CA GLU A 105 13.73 -21.79 8.17
C GLU A 105 13.16 -21.40 9.53
N ASN A 106 13.40 -22.22 10.57
CA ASN A 106 12.97 -21.92 11.93
C ASN A 106 13.98 -20.98 12.62
N ILE A 107 13.47 -19.89 13.18
CA ILE A 107 14.25 -18.83 13.86
C ILE A 107 14.10 -18.86 15.39
N VAL A 108 13.29 -19.77 15.94
CA VAL A 108 13.10 -19.95 17.38
C VAL A 108 13.88 -21.18 17.82
N PHE A 109 14.85 -20.97 18.73
CA PHE A 109 15.70 -22.00 19.32
C PHE A 109 15.38 -22.20 20.80
#